data_AF-A0A7Z0QRG2-F1
#
_entry.id   AF-A0A7Z0QRG2-F1
#
_cell.length_a   1.000
_cell.length_b   1.000
_cell.length_c   1.000
_cell.angle_alpha   90.00
_cell.angle_beta   90.00
_cell.angle_gamma   90.00
#
_symmetry.space_group_name_H-M   'P 1'
#
loop_
_entity.id
_entity.type
_entity.pdbx_description
1 polymer ?
#
loop_
_entity_poly.entity_id
_entity_poly.type
_entity_poly.pdbx_seq_one_letter_code
_entity_poly.pdbx_strand_id
1 'polypeptide(L)'
;MTDPRSVPWTTRLAALAFALGLATVWGTVLQTQFNLQALTPFVEIPPGTRVATTLQDLVGYGPTHLALVAAAWLPALPLAWRCARRWPRLRTPLYTVAAGVGLVVAIRAADHFAPMPVLIDATRSAGGLLAIAAGSAAGGALFALLTRRRLPVTPAGRAG
;
A
#
# COMPACT_ATOMS: atom_id res chain seq x y z
N MET A 1 -18.09 -26.77 -10.15
CA MET A 1 -18.53 -27.04 -8.76
C MET A 1 -17.68 -26.19 -7.81
N THR A 2 -18.09 -24.96 -7.53
CA THR A 2 -17.35 -24.02 -6.67
C THR A 2 -17.64 -24.35 -5.21
N ASP A 3 -16.59 -24.65 -4.43
CA ASP A 3 -16.69 -24.86 -2.98
C ASP A 3 -17.35 -23.62 -2.31
N PRO A 4 -18.51 -23.76 -1.67
CA PRO A 4 -19.25 -22.65 -1.05
C PRO A 4 -18.50 -21.99 0.11
N ARG A 5 -17.30 -22.49 0.46
CA ARG A 5 -16.47 -22.03 1.59
C ARG A 5 -15.36 -21.06 1.19
N SER A 6 -15.25 -20.65 -0.08
CA SER A 6 -14.20 -19.73 -0.55
C SER A 6 -14.70 -18.30 -0.70
N VAL A 7 -13.96 -17.33 -0.13
CA VAL A 7 -14.19 -15.90 -0.40
C VAL A 7 -14.19 -15.71 -1.92
N PRO A 8 -15.27 -15.17 -2.51
CA PRO A 8 -15.39 -15.08 -3.96
C PRO A 8 -14.26 -14.23 -4.54
N TRP A 9 -13.84 -14.58 -5.75
CA TRP A 9 -12.72 -13.92 -6.42
C TRP A 9 -12.97 -12.41 -6.60
N THR A 10 -14.24 -12.02 -6.82
CA THR A 10 -14.69 -10.62 -6.90
C THR A 10 -14.41 -9.85 -5.63
N THR A 11 -14.69 -10.43 -4.45
CA THR A 11 -14.38 -9.80 -3.15
C THR A 11 -12.88 -9.63 -2.95
N ARG A 12 -12.05 -10.57 -3.42
CA ARG A 12 -10.59 -10.43 -3.34
C ARG A 12 -10.08 -9.31 -4.23
N LEU A 13 -10.62 -9.18 -5.44
CA LEU A 13 -10.26 -8.09 -6.33
C LEU A 13 -10.72 -6.73 -5.80
N ALA A 14 -11.93 -6.65 -5.24
CA ALA A 14 -12.42 -5.43 -4.59
C ALA A 14 -11.54 -5.05 -3.39
N ALA A 15 -11.17 -6.02 -2.55
CA ALA A 15 -10.25 -5.80 -1.43
C ALA A 15 -8.86 -5.36 -1.92
N LEU A 16 -8.37 -5.93 -3.02
CA LEU A 16 -7.09 -5.53 -3.62
C LEU A 16 -7.15 -4.10 -4.15
N ALA A 17 -8.21 -3.76 -4.89
CA ALA A 17 -8.41 -2.42 -5.43
C ALA A 17 -8.50 -1.37 -4.31
N PHE A 18 -9.22 -1.67 -3.23
CA PHE A 18 -9.33 -0.77 -2.09
C PHE A 18 -8.00 -0.60 -1.34
N ALA A 19 -7.26 -1.70 -1.16
CA ALA A 19 -5.93 -1.67 -0.55
C ALA A 19 -4.90 -0.93 -1.41
N LEU A 20 -4.92 -1.12 -2.74
CA LEU A 20 -4.10 -0.37 -3.69
C LEU A 20 -4.45 1.11 -3.67
N GLY A 21 -5.74 1.45 -3.64
CA GLY A 21 -6.22 2.82 -3.53
C GLY A 21 -5.69 3.51 -2.26
N LEU A 22 -5.82 2.85 -1.11
CA LEU A 22 -5.26 3.35 0.15
C LEU A 22 -3.75 3.63 0.05
N ALA A 23 -2.98 2.62 -0.38
CA ALA A 23 -1.53 2.76 -0.49
C ALA A 23 -1.14 3.87 -1.47
N THR A 24 -1.86 3.97 -2.60
CA THR A 24 -1.64 4.97 -3.64
C THR A 24 -1.89 6.37 -3.10
N VAL A 25 -3.08 6.63 -2.55
CA VAL A 25 -3.45 7.94 -2.00
C VAL A 25 -2.49 8.35 -0.89
N TRP A 26 -2.16 7.42 0.02
CA TRP A 26 -1.22 7.68 1.10
C TRP A 26 0.15 8.14 0.59
N GLY A 27 0.77 7.36 -0.31
CA GLY A 27 2.10 7.69 -0.81
C GLY A 27 2.10 8.94 -1.67
N THR A 28 1.06 9.20 -2.46
CA THR A 28 0.93 10.44 -3.24
C THR A 28 0.82 11.65 -2.32
N VAL A 29 -0.05 11.62 -1.31
CA VAL A 29 -0.20 12.73 -0.36
C VAL A 29 1.12 13.00 0.38
N LEU A 30 1.77 11.96 0.91
CA LEU A 30 3.06 12.13 1.58
C LEU A 30 4.12 12.70 0.64
N GLN A 31 4.21 12.15 -0.58
CA GLN A 31 5.16 12.63 -1.58
C GLN A 31 4.98 14.13 -1.84
N THR A 32 3.74 14.58 -2.06
CA THR A 32 3.43 16.00 -2.24
C THR A 32 3.86 16.83 -1.04
N GLN A 33 3.55 16.38 0.19
CA GLN A 33 3.90 17.14 1.39
C GLN A 33 5.40 17.25 1.62
N PHE A 34 6.17 16.20 1.36
CA PHE A 34 7.64 16.25 1.40
C PHE A 34 8.19 17.19 0.32
N ASN A 35 7.70 17.07 -0.91
CA ASN A 35 8.13 17.92 -2.02
C ASN A 35 7.86 19.41 -1.72
N LEU A 36 6.66 19.76 -1.22
CA LEU A 36 6.34 21.13 -0.81
C LEU A 36 7.17 21.56 0.40
N GLN A 37 7.41 20.67 1.37
CA GLN A 37 8.22 21.01 2.54
C GLN A 37 9.65 21.40 2.15
N ALA A 38 10.24 20.73 1.17
CA ALA A 38 11.57 21.05 0.65
C ALA A 38 11.66 22.45 0.00
N LEU A 39 10.52 23.04 -0.41
CA LEU A 39 10.46 24.37 -1.02
C LEU A 39 10.30 25.50 0.01
N THR A 40 9.86 25.19 1.24
CA THR A 40 9.62 26.21 2.29
C THR A 40 10.83 27.07 2.68
N PRO A 41 12.09 26.61 2.56
CA PRO A 41 13.26 27.48 2.77
C PRO A 41 13.42 28.60 1.72
N PHE A 42 12.75 28.49 0.57
CA PHE A 42 12.92 29.41 -0.57
C PHE A 42 11.68 30.26 -0.84
N VAL A 43 10.49 29.76 -0.48
CA VAL A 43 9.22 30.43 -0.75
C VAL A 43 8.18 30.06 0.30
N GLU A 44 7.34 31.03 0.66
CA GLU A 44 6.17 30.76 1.50
C GLU A 44 5.12 29.95 0.72
N ILE A 45 4.60 28.89 1.35
CA ILE A 45 3.61 28.00 0.73
C ILE A 45 2.31 28.08 1.54
N PRO A 46 1.33 28.85 1.07
CA PRO A 46 0.03 28.97 1.73
C PRO A 46 -0.64 27.59 1.89
N PRO A 47 -1.44 27.38 2.96
CA PRO A 47 -2.18 26.14 3.16
C PRO A 47 -3.07 25.75 1.96
N GLY A 48 -3.69 26.74 1.30
CA GLY A 48 -4.51 26.52 0.11
C GLY A 48 -3.71 25.91 -1.05
N THR A 49 -2.47 26.36 -1.26
CA THR A 49 -1.56 25.80 -2.27
C THR A 49 -1.23 24.34 -1.96
N ARG A 50 -1.00 23.99 -0.68
CA ARG A 50 -0.73 22.60 -0.28
C ARG A 50 -1.88 21.66 -0.65
N VAL A 51 -3.12 22.09 -0.38
CA VAL A 51 -4.32 21.30 -0.73
C VAL A 51 -4.48 21.20 -2.24
N ALA A 52 -4.37 22.32 -2.95
CA ALA A 52 -4.52 22.36 -4.41
C ALA A 52 -3.49 21.46 -5.11
N THR A 53 -2.21 21.55 -4.74
CA THR A 53 -1.15 20.70 -5.31
C THR A 53 -1.36 19.24 -4.95
N THR A 54 -1.84 18.92 -3.73
CA THR A 54 -2.15 17.52 -3.36
C THR A 54 -3.26 16.94 -4.24
N LEU A 55 -4.32 17.71 -4.51
CA LEU A 55 -5.40 17.27 -5.41
C LEU A 55 -4.91 17.10 -6.85
N GLN A 56 -4.07 18.01 -7.33
CA GLN A 56 -3.45 17.92 -8.65
C GLN A 56 -2.55 16.68 -8.76
N ASP A 57 -1.70 16.42 -7.77
CA ASP A 57 -0.81 15.26 -7.73
C ASP A 57 -1.57 13.95 -7.60
N LEU A 58 -2.71 13.91 -6.90
CA LEU A 58 -3.57 12.72 -6.87
C LEU A 58 -4.04 12.31 -8.26
N VAL A 59 -4.29 13.27 -9.16
CA VAL A 59 -4.70 13.00 -10.55
C VAL A 59 -3.49 12.80 -11.46
N GLY A 60 -2.44 13.61 -11.30
CA GLY A 60 -1.25 13.60 -12.16
C GLY A 60 -0.24 12.53 -11.79
N TYR A 61 0.27 12.55 -10.55
CA TYR A 61 1.27 11.61 -10.06
C TYR A 61 0.65 10.29 -9.54
N GLY A 62 -0.58 10.34 -9.02
CA GLY A 62 -1.29 9.19 -8.46
C GLY A 62 -1.28 7.94 -9.34
N PRO A 63 -1.57 8.01 -10.65
CA PRO A 63 -1.48 6.86 -11.56
C PRO A 63 -0.09 6.24 -11.64
N THR A 64 0.97 7.07 -11.59
CA THR A 64 2.35 6.60 -11.59
C THR A 64 2.68 5.87 -10.30
N HIS A 65 2.29 6.45 -9.15
CA HIS A 65 2.47 5.81 -7.86
C HIS A 65 1.66 4.50 -7.74
N LEU A 66 0.43 4.47 -8.27
CA LEU A 66 -0.38 3.25 -8.36
C LEU A 66 0.34 2.15 -9.14
N ALA A 67 0.89 2.48 -10.32
CA ALA A 67 1.64 1.53 -11.13
C ALA A 67 2.86 0.97 -10.38
N LEU A 68 3.57 1.83 -9.65
CA LEU A 68 4.70 1.43 -8.82
C LEU A 68 4.29 0.50 -7.67
N VAL A 69 3.24 0.82 -6.93
CA VAL A 69 2.70 -0.03 -5.84
C VAL A 69 2.21 -1.37 -6.41
N ALA A 70 1.49 -1.35 -7.53
CA ALA A 70 1.01 -2.56 -8.19
C ALA A 70 2.17 -3.45 -8.64
N ALA A 71 3.21 -2.87 -9.26
CA ALA A 71 4.42 -3.59 -9.66
C ALA A 71 5.16 -4.20 -8.46
N ALA A 72 5.23 -3.48 -7.34
CA ALA A 72 5.81 -3.97 -6.10
C ALA A 72 5.01 -5.15 -5.50
N TRP A 73 3.69 -5.05 -5.51
CA TRP A 73 2.80 -6.03 -4.90
C TRP A 73 2.64 -7.31 -5.72
N LEU A 74 2.78 -7.21 -7.04
CA LEU A 74 2.62 -8.32 -7.98
C LEU A 74 3.47 -9.55 -7.61
N PRO A 75 4.78 -9.42 -7.29
CA PRO A 75 5.56 -10.53 -6.75
C PRO A 75 5.43 -10.70 -5.22
N ALA A 76 5.24 -9.62 -4.47
CA ALA A 76 5.29 -9.65 -3.00
C ALA A 76 4.08 -10.36 -2.37
N LEU A 77 2.85 -10.10 -2.85
CA LEU A 77 1.64 -10.67 -2.27
C LEU A 77 1.50 -12.18 -2.53
N PRO A 78 1.84 -12.73 -3.72
CA PRO A 78 1.92 -14.18 -3.92
C PRO A 78 2.94 -14.86 -3.01
N LEU A 79 4.09 -14.22 -2.77
CA LEU A 79 5.09 -14.73 -1.83
C LEU A 79 4.53 -14.77 -0.40
N ALA A 80 3.89 -13.68 0.05
CA ALA A 80 3.22 -13.63 1.34
C ALA A 80 2.11 -14.68 1.46
N TRP A 81 1.34 -14.91 0.39
CA TRP A 81 0.33 -15.96 0.34
C TRP A 81 0.93 -17.35 0.54
N ARG A 82 2.03 -17.68 -0.16
CA ARG A 82 2.73 -18.96 0.00
C ARG A 82 3.23 -19.16 1.43
N CYS A 83 3.81 -18.14 2.05
CA CYS A 83 4.25 -18.19 3.44
C CYS A 83 3.07 -18.35 4.40
N ALA A 84 1.97 -17.63 4.17
CA ALA A 84 0.78 -17.69 5.01
C ALA A 84 0.07 -19.06 4.97
N ARG A 85 0.31 -19.89 3.94
CA ARG A 85 -0.15 -21.28 3.92
C ARG A 85 0.54 -22.14 4.98
N ARG A 86 1.82 -21.87 5.28
CA ARG A 86 2.59 -22.57 6.31
C ARG A 86 2.36 -21.97 7.70
N TRP A 87 2.18 -20.65 7.78
CA TRP A 87 1.98 -19.93 9.03
C TRP A 87 0.70 -19.08 9.01
N PRO A 88 -0.49 -19.71 9.10
CA PRO A 88 -1.76 -18.99 8.96
C PRO A 88 -1.99 -17.94 10.04
N ARG A 89 -1.43 -18.14 11.25
CA ARG A 89 -1.46 -17.15 12.35
C ARG A 89 -0.73 -15.86 11.99
N LEU A 90 0.29 -15.94 11.14
CA LEU A 90 1.10 -14.80 10.68
C LEU A 90 0.58 -14.18 9.38
N ARG A 91 -0.64 -14.53 8.93
CA ARG A 91 -1.16 -14.04 7.64
C ARG A 91 -1.11 -12.52 7.52
N THR A 92 -1.69 -11.77 8.46
CA THR A 92 -1.68 -10.30 8.37
C THR A 92 -0.28 -9.72 8.42
N PRO A 93 0.60 -10.04 9.40
CA PRO A 93 1.94 -9.48 9.42
C PRO A 93 2.76 -9.85 8.18
N LEU A 94 2.61 -11.06 7.62
CA LEU A 94 3.29 -11.44 6.37
C LEU A 94 2.90 -10.54 5.19
N TYR A 95 1.61 -10.22 5.04
CA TYR A 95 1.14 -9.33 3.97
C TYR A 95 1.55 -7.87 4.22
N THR A 96 1.48 -7.41 5.47
CA THR A 96 1.94 -6.07 5.88
C THR A 96 3.42 -5.87 5.55
N VAL A 97 4.28 -6.80 5.98
CA VAL A 97 5.72 -6.73 5.74
C VAL A 97 6.04 -6.89 4.26
N ALA A 98 5.42 -7.86 3.56
CA ALA A 98 5.67 -8.06 2.14
C ALA A 98 5.28 -6.85 1.29
N ALA A 99 4.14 -6.21 1.57
CA ALA A 99 3.72 -5.00 0.87
C ALA A 99 4.67 -3.82 1.12
N GLY A 100 5.05 -3.58 2.38
CA GLY A 100 5.98 -2.50 2.74
C GLY A 100 7.37 -2.70 2.14
N VAL A 101 7.98 -3.87 2.38
CA VAL A 101 9.32 -4.21 1.85
C VAL A 101 9.31 -4.28 0.32
N GLY A 102 8.25 -4.84 -0.28
CA GLY A 102 8.10 -4.90 -1.73
C GLY A 102 8.12 -3.50 -2.36
N LEU A 103 7.43 -2.52 -1.76
CA LEU A 103 7.46 -1.14 -2.27
C LEU A 103 8.84 -0.51 -2.10
N VAL A 104 9.52 -0.72 -0.98
CA VAL A 104 10.90 -0.24 -0.78
C VAL A 104 11.84 -0.80 -1.86
N VAL A 105 11.76 -2.10 -2.15
CA VAL A 105 12.56 -2.74 -3.21
C VAL A 105 12.21 -2.17 -4.57
N ALA A 106 10.93 -1.97 -4.88
CA ALA A 106 10.49 -1.41 -6.15
C ALA A 106 10.97 0.03 -6.36
N ILE A 107 10.90 0.88 -5.32
CA ILE A 107 11.45 2.24 -5.34
C ILE A 107 12.96 2.21 -5.61
N ARG A 108 13.71 1.39 -4.85
CA ARG A 108 15.17 1.30 -5.01
C ARG A 108 15.58 0.75 -6.37
N ALA A 109 14.82 -0.20 -6.91
CA ALA A 109 15.04 -0.70 -8.26
C ALA A 109 14.73 0.37 -9.31
N ALA A 110 13.61 1.09 -9.17
CA ALA A 110 13.27 2.20 -10.05
C ALA A 110 14.37 3.27 -10.05
N ASP A 111 14.83 3.70 -8.86
CA ASP A 111 15.94 4.66 -8.70
C ASP A 111 17.23 4.19 -9.39
N HIS A 112 17.48 2.88 -9.43
CA HIS A 112 18.68 2.30 -10.07
C HIS A 112 18.58 2.28 -11.60
N PHE A 113 17.43 1.91 -12.17
CA PHE A 113 17.25 1.75 -13.62
C PHE A 113 16.82 3.02 -14.34
N ALA A 114 16.03 3.84 -13.66
CA ALA A 114 15.66 5.17 -14.09
C ALA A 114 16.15 6.10 -12.98
N PRO A 115 17.39 6.60 -13.03
CA PRO A 115 17.85 7.66 -12.14
C PRO A 115 17.04 8.91 -12.49
N MET A 116 15.76 8.93 -12.11
CA MET A 116 14.86 10.04 -12.27
C MET A 116 15.33 11.06 -11.25
N PRO A 117 16.07 12.09 -11.66
CA PRO A 117 16.41 13.14 -10.74
C PRO A 117 15.09 13.90 -10.49
N VAL A 118 14.96 14.57 -9.36
CA VAL A 118 14.00 15.67 -9.12
C VAL A 118 12.63 15.36 -8.46
N LEU A 119 11.93 14.22 -8.65
CA LEU A 119 10.52 14.14 -8.15
C LEU A 119 10.24 13.36 -6.85
N ILE A 120 11.19 12.60 -6.31
CA ILE A 120 10.96 11.77 -5.12
C ILE A 120 11.83 12.21 -3.93
N ASP A 121 11.63 13.41 -3.39
CA ASP A 121 12.44 13.86 -2.23
C ASP A 121 12.16 13.01 -0.97
N ALA A 122 10.89 12.65 -0.76
CA ALA A 122 10.48 11.79 0.34
C ALA A 122 11.31 10.50 0.46
N THR A 123 11.64 9.82 -0.65
CA THR A 123 12.37 8.53 -0.61
C THR A 123 13.88 8.69 -0.51
N ARG A 124 14.41 9.91 -0.62
CA ARG A 124 15.85 10.19 -0.47
C ARG A 124 16.30 10.06 0.97
N SER A 125 15.44 10.46 1.91
CA SER A 125 15.67 10.22 3.33
C SER A 125 15.12 8.85 3.76
N ALA A 126 15.78 8.22 4.73
CA ALA A 126 15.24 7.00 5.33
C ALA A 126 13.85 7.23 5.94
N GLY A 127 13.62 8.41 6.54
CA GLY A 127 12.35 8.76 7.16
C GLY A 127 11.18 8.82 6.17
N GLY A 128 11.32 9.55 5.06
CA GLY A 128 10.24 9.65 4.08
C GLY A 128 10.03 8.35 3.29
N LEU A 129 11.10 7.56 3.04
CA LEU A 129 10.96 6.21 2.49
C LEU A 129 10.15 5.30 3.42
N LEU A 130 10.43 5.32 4.73
CA LEU A 130 9.66 4.58 5.72
C LEU A 130 8.21 5.06 5.81
N ALA A 131 7.98 6.37 5.72
CA ALA A 131 6.63 6.95 5.77
C ALA A 131 5.77 6.51 4.57
N ILE A 132 6.35 6.46 3.37
CA ILE A 132 5.68 5.92 2.17
C ILE A 132 5.48 4.41 2.28
N ALA A 133 6.51 3.67 2.73
CA ALA A 133 6.42 2.23 2.92
C ALA A 133 5.34 1.84 3.95
N ALA A 134 5.09 2.69 4.95
CA ALA A 134 4.02 2.50 5.93
C ALA A 134 2.63 2.49 5.28
N GLY A 135 2.38 3.33 4.28
CA GLY A 135 1.13 3.32 3.51
C GLY A 135 0.93 2.01 2.74
N SER A 136 1.99 1.52 2.10
CA SER A 136 1.97 0.21 1.44
C SER A 136 1.76 -0.94 2.43
N ALA A 137 2.44 -0.90 3.58
CA ALA A 137 2.28 -1.89 4.64
C ALA A 137 0.85 -1.90 5.19
N ALA A 138 0.25 -0.72 5.40
CA ALA A 138 -1.15 -0.58 5.81
C ALA A 138 -2.11 -1.14 4.75
N GLY A 139 -1.85 -0.88 3.46
CA GLY A 139 -2.59 -1.48 2.35
C GLY A 139 -2.51 -3.02 2.35
N GLY A 140 -1.31 -3.59 2.53
CA GLY A 140 -1.13 -5.04 2.67
C GLY A 140 -1.87 -5.63 3.87
N ALA A 141 -1.85 -4.93 5.02
CA ALA A 141 -2.60 -5.31 6.21
C ALA A 141 -4.11 -5.32 5.93
N LEU A 142 -4.62 -4.26 5.32
CA LEU A 142 -6.02 -4.09 4.95
C LEU A 142 -6.48 -5.19 3.99
N PHE A 143 -5.71 -5.48 2.95
CA PHE A 143 -5.98 -6.59 2.04
C PHE A 143 -6.08 -7.92 2.80
N ALA A 144 -5.15 -8.19 3.71
CA ALA A 144 -5.16 -9.42 4.50
C ALA A 144 -6.40 -9.50 5.40
N LEU A 145 -6.81 -8.40 6.03
CA LEU A 145 -8.00 -8.33 6.88
C LEU A 145 -9.30 -8.53 6.11
N LEU A 146 -9.47 -7.83 4.97
CA LEU A 146 -10.68 -7.92 4.14
C LEU A 146 -10.84 -9.29 3.48
N THR A 147 -9.75 -10.02 3.27
CA THR A 147 -9.76 -11.36 2.66
C THR A 147 -9.68 -12.51 3.68
N ARG A 148 -9.67 -12.23 4.99
CA ARG A 148 -9.78 -13.27 6.01
C ARG A 148 -11.15 -13.96 5.89
N ARG A 149 -11.15 -15.30 5.88
CA ARG A 149 -12.39 -16.06 6.08
C ARG A 149 -12.84 -15.79 7.51
N ARG A 150 -14.06 -15.25 7.69
CA ARG A 150 -14.73 -15.29 9.00
C ARG A 150 -15.03 -16.77 9.27
N LEU A 151 -14.45 -17.33 10.32
CA LEU A 151 -14.91 -18.63 10.81
C LEU A 151 -16.35 -18.44 11.29
N PRO A 152 -17.29 -19.34 10.96
CA PRO A 152 -18.60 -19.33 11.58
C PRO A 152 -18.41 -19.38 13.10
N VAL A 153 -18.99 -18.43 13.82
CA VAL A 153 -19.19 -18.61 15.26
C VAL A 153 -20.23 -19.70 15.38
N THR A 154 -19.81 -20.93 15.68
CA THR A 154 -20.75 -21.98 16.07
C THR A 154 -21.45 -21.47 17.33
N PRO A 155 -22.77 -21.24 17.33
CA PRO A 155 -23.46 -20.92 18.56
C PRO A 155 -23.19 -22.08 19.51
N ALA A 156 -22.62 -21.80 20.68
CA ALA A 156 -22.49 -22.81 21.72
C ALA A 156 -23.88 -23.43 21.92
N GLY A 157 -23.98 -24.74 21.69
CA GLY A 157 -25.24 -25.45 21.76
C GLY A 157 -25.95 -25.14 23.05
N ARG A 158 -27.23 -24.78 22.96
CA ARG A 158 -28.16 -24.98 24.06
C ARG A 158 -28.20 -26.48 24.31
N ALA A 159 -27.48 -26.93 25.33
CA ALA A 159 -27.70 -28.21 25.97
C ALA A 159 -28.71 -27.97 27.09
N GLY A 160 -29.79 -28.76 27.11
CA GLY A 160 -30.84 -28.74 28.13
C GLY A 160 -32.20 -28.39 27.55
#